data_AF-A0A3D4W364-F1
#
_entry.id   AF-A0A3D4W364-F1
#
_cell.length_a   1.000
_cell.length_b   1.000
_cell.length_c   1.000
_cell.angle_alpha   90.00
_cell.angle_beta   90.00
_cell.angle_gamma   90.00
#
_symmetry.space_group_name_H-M   'P 1'
#
loop_
_entity.id
_entity.type
_entity.pdbx_description
1 polymer ?
#
loop_
_entity_poly.entity_id
_entity_poly.type
_entity_poly.pdbx_seq_one_letter_code
_entity_poly.pdbx_strand_id
1 'polypeptide(L)'
;DGRRVINTQDIRLCRRTLRDAAARGRSPEKTLAMWDRVLDGETRYIKGFKTTADFLLDTSFTYELGLISRLLGIVRRQFTLEGHNAELWDETARRFEHVVPLDLELLPADSMLREFYGSAVK
;
A
#
# COMPACT_ATOMS: atom_id res chain seq x y z
N ASP A 1 -15.01 12.34 -14.66
CA ASP A 1 -16.00 11.25 -14.78
C ASP A 1 -16.32 10.57 -13.44
N GLY A 2 -15.73 10.98 -12.31
CA GLY A 2 -16.02 10.37 -10.99
C GLY A 2 -15.48 8.95 -10.77
N ARG A 3 -14.65 8.41 -11.67
CA ARG A 3 -14.03 7.09 -11.51
C ARG A 3 -13.07 7.10 -10.32
N ARG A 4 -13.24 6.12 -9.42
CA ARG A 4 -12.30 5.86 -8.32
C ARG A 4 -11.01 5.31 -8.90
N VAL A 5 -9.96 6.14 -8.95
CA VAL A 5 -8.65 5.78 -9.51
C VAL A 5 -7.81 4.98 -8.50
N ILE A 6 -7.89 5.31 -7.21
CA ILE A 6 -7.23 4.60 -6.12
C ILE A 6 -8.30 3.95 -5.24
N ASN A 7 -8.22 2.65 -5.03
CA ASN A 7 -9.15 1.90 -4.19
C ASN A 7 -8.46 1.33 -2.92
N THR A 8 -9.25 0.72 -2.04
CA THR A 8 -8.76 0.17 -0.76
C THR A 8 -7.71 -0.94 -0.95
N GLN A 9 -7.77 -1.70 -2.05
CA GLN A 9 -6.78 -2.73 -2.36
C GLN A 9 -5.43 -2.10 -2.73
N ASP A 10 -5.41 -1.00 -3.50
CA ASP A 10 -4.18 -0.26 -3.81
C ASP A 10 -3.50 0.24 -2.54
N ILE A 11 -4.26 0.89 -1.64
CA ILE A 11 -3.73 1.38 -0.35
C ILE A 11 -3.19 0.21 0.49
N ARG A 12 -3.90 -0.93 0.52
CA ARG A 12 -3.46 -2.12 1.28
C ARG A 12 -2.21 -2.76 0.69
N LEU A 13 -2.08 -2.81 -0.63
CA LEU A 13 -0.86 -3.29 -1.29
C LEU A 13 0.31 -2.37 -0.93
N CYS A 14 0.13 -1.05 -1.07
CA CYS A 14 1.14 -0.05 -0.71
C CYS A 14 1.56 -0.16 0.75
N ARG A 15 0.61 -0.19 1.70
CA ARG A 15 0.91 -0.38 3.13
C ARG A 15 1.76 -1.61 3.39
N ARG A 16 1.41 -2.76 2.79
CA ARG A 16 2.15 -4.01 2.99
C ARG A 16 3.56 -3.92 2.40
N THR A 17 3.67 -3.50 1.15
CA THR A 17 4.95 -3.45 0.45
C THR A 17 5.90 -2.42 1.05
N LEU A 18 5.40 -1.22 1.37
CA LEU A 18 6.19 -0.15 1.98
C LEU A 18 6.66 -0.53 3.40
N ARG A 19 5.78 -1.15 4.21
CA ARG A 19 6.15 -1.65 5.54
C ARG A 19 7.21 -2.76 5.45
N ASP A 20 7.02 -3.72 4.55
CA ASP A 20 7.94 -4.85 4.41
C ASP A 20 9.32 -4.39 3.89
N ALA A 21 9.34 -3.41 2.97
CA ALA A 21 10.55 -2.75 2.50
C ALA A 21 11.29 -2.02 3.65
N ALA A 22 10.55 -1.28 4.49
CA ALA A 22 11.13 -0.47 5.55
C ALA A 22 11.60 -1.27 6.78
N ALA A 23 10.91 -2.36 7.13
CA ALA A 23 11.11 -3.01 8.43
C ALA A 23 12.00 -4.25 8.44
N ARG A 24 12.25 -4.95 7.31
CA ARG A 24 12.69 -6.37 7.41
C ARG A 24 13.66 -6.93 6.36
N GLY A 25 14.19 -6.16 5.41
CA GLY A 25 15.04 -6.75 4.35
C GLY A 25 14.32 -7.86 3.56
N ARG A 26 12.99 -7.91 3.61
CA ARG A 26 12.15 -8.79 2.82
C ARG A 26 11.90 -8.06 1.50
N SER A 27 12.22 -8.70 0.37
CA SER A 27 12.05 -8.03 -0.91
C SER A 27 10.56 -7.74 -1.15
N PRO A 28 10.22 -6.51 -1.57
CA PRO A 28 8.90 -6.12 -2.08
C PRO A 28 8.29 -7.10 -3.09
N GLU A 29 9.15 -7.75 -3.86
CA GLU A 29 8.79 -8.84 -4.77
C GLU A 29 8.03 -9.98 -4.10
N LYS A 30 8.42 -10.42 -2.89
CA LYS A 30 7.70 -11.49 -2.17
C LYS A 30 6.28 -11.07 -1.82
N THR A 31 6.09 -9.81 -1.43
CA THR A 31 4.77 -9.27 -1.09
C THR A 31 3.89 -9.18 -2.33
N LEU A 32 4.44 -8.73 -3.45
CA LEU A 32 3.76 -8.67 -4.75
C LEU A 32 3.37 -10.08 -5.24
N ALA A 33 4.28 -11.04 -5.17
CA ALA A 33 4.04 -12.42 -5.62
C ALA A 33 2.92 -13.14 -4.84
N MET A 34 2.62 -12.71 -3.62
CA MET A 34 1.54 -13.26 -2.79
C MET A 34 0.21 -12.54 -2.98
N TRP A 35 0.19 -11.39 -3.64
CA TRP A 35 -0.96 -10.47 -3.63
C TRP A 35 -2.23 -11.09 -4.18
N ASP A 36 -2.17 -11.76 -5.33
CA ASP A 36 -3.34 -12.41 -5.94
C ASP A 36 -3.95 -13.46 -5.02
N ARG A 37 -3.12 -14.27 -4.35
CA ARG A 37 -3.58 -15.28 -3.39
C ARG A 37 -4.25 -14.65 -2.17
N VAL A 38 -3.77 -13.49 -1.73
CA VAL A 38 -4.42 -12.71 -0.66
C VAL A 38 -5.80 -12.24 -1.11
N LEU A 39 -5.91 -11.67 -2.30
CA LEU A 39 -7.18 -11.15 -2.83
C LEU A 39 -8.21 -12.27 -3.06
N ASP A 40 -7.74 -13.42 -3.54
CA ASP A 40 -8.54 -14.61 -3.73
C ASP A 40 -9.02 -15.18 -2.39
N GLY A 41 -8.13 -15.28 -1.39
CA GLY A 41 -8.52 -15.65 -0.03
C GLY A 41 -9.53 -14.68 0.60
N GLU A 42 -9.34 -13.37 0.41
CA GLU A 42 -10.29 -12.34 0.88
C GLU A 42 -11.66 -12.52 0.21
N THR A 43 -11.68 -12.82 -1.09
CA THR A 43 -12.93 -13.02 -1.84
C THR A 43 -13.68 -14.25 -1.36
N ARG A 44 -12.98 -15.37 -1.18
CA ARG A 44 -13.58 -16.65 -0.76
C ARG A 44 -14.05 -16.64 0.69
N TYR A 45 -13.30 -16.00 1.60
CA TYR A 45 -13.47 -16.22 3.04
C TYR A 45 -13.78 -14.96 3.85
N ILE A 46 -13.70 -13.76 3.27
CA ILE A 46 -13.91 -12.50 4.02
C ILE A 46 -15.06 -11.69 3.42
N LYS A 47 -15.04 -11.38 2.12
CA LYS A 47 -15.98 -10.44 1.49
C LYS A 47 -17.44 -10.80 1.72
N GLY A 48 -17.80 -12.08 1.58
CA GLY A 48 -19.18 -12.55 1.77
C GLY A 48 -19.71 -12.41 3.20
N PHE A 49 -18.83 -12.29 4.20
CA PHE A 49 -19.20 -12.22 5.61
C PHE A 49 -19.12 -10.79 6.17
N LYS A 50 -18.72 -9.79 5.37
CA LYS A 50 -18.61 -8.40 5.86
C LYS A 50 -19.94 -7.83 6.34
N THR A 51 -21.06 -8.21 5.73
CA THR A 51 -22.39 -7.72 6.07
C THR A 51 -22.95 -8.32 7.35
N THR A 52 -22.32 -9.36 7.89
CA THR A 52 -22.74 -10.00 9.15
C THR A 52 -21.99 -9.45 10.35
N ALA A 53 -21.08 -8.50 10.18
CA ALA A 53 -20.32 -7.92 11.26
C ALA A 53 -21.13 -6.83 11.98
N ASP A 54 -21.11 -6.83 13.31
CA ASP A 54 -21.74 -5.78 14.13
C ASP A 54 -21.04 -4.42 13.93
N PHE A 55 -19.73 -4.44 13.69
CA PHE A 55 -18.90 -3.25 13.52
C PHE A 55 -17.93 -3.41 12.35
N LEU A 56 -17.77 -2.34 11.56
CA LEU A 56 -16.70 -2.17 10.60
C LEU A 56 -15.79 -1.01 11.03
N LEU A 57 -14.49 -1.26 11.06
CA LEU A 57 -13.48 -0.23 11.28
C LEU A 57 -12.67 -0.01 10.01
N ASP A 58 -12.67 1.24 9.52
CA ASP A 58 -11.78 1.69 8.45
C ASP A 58 -10.58 2.39 9.07
N THR A 59 -9.37 1.89 8.79
CA THR A 59 -8.12 2.45 9.30
C THR A 59 -7.40 3.30 8.26
N SER A 60 -8.06 3.69 7.17
CA SER A 60 -7.51 4.58 6.15
C SER A 60 -7.46 6.03 6.63
N PHE A 61 -6.42 6.74 6.19
CA PHE A 61 -6.21 8.16 6.48
C PHE A 61 -5.98 8.89 5.18
N THR A 62 -6.76 9.93 4.88
CA THR A 62 -6.69 10.61 3.57
C THR A 62 -5.29 11.14 3.22
N TYR A 63 -4.55 11.66 4.21
CA TYR A 63 -3.20 12.19 3.98
C TYR A 63 -2.15 11.11 3.68
N GLU A 64 -2.46 9.83 3.94
CA GLU A 64 -1.54 8.73 3.64
C GLU A 64 -1.30 8.57 2.14
N LEU A 65 -2.22 9.02 1.29
CA LEU A 65 -2.05 8.96 -0.16
C LEU A 65 -0.82 9.77 -0.60
N GLY A 66 -0.59 10.93 0.02
CA GLY A 66 0.60 11.76 -0.25
C GLY A 66 1.88 11.11 0.26
N LEU A 67 1.82 10.42 1.40
CA LEU A 67 2.96 9.64 1.93
C LEU A 67 3.28 8.46 1.00
N ILE A 68 2.27 7.71 0.58
CA ILE A 68 2.42 6.60 -0.37
C ILE A 68 3.02 7.10 -1.68
N SER A 69 2.44 8.16 -2.28
CA SER A 69 2.92 8.76 -3.54
C SER A 69 4.43 9.06 -3.49
N ARG A 70 4.89 9.68 -2.40
CA ARG A 70 6.32 9.93 -2.18
C ARG A 70 7.15 8.65 -2.10
N LEU A 71 6.69 7.67 -1.34
CA LEU A 71 7.45 6.46 -1.02
C LEU A 71 7.54 5.45 -2.17
N LEU A 72 6.53 5.37 -3.03
CA LEU A 72 6.52 4.42 -4.16
C LEU A 72 7.75 4.60 -5.07
N GLY A 73 8.09 5.86 -5.40
CA GLY A 73 9.27 6.15 -6.22
C GLY A 73 10.60 5.82 -5.52
N ILE A 74 10.68 6.00 -4.20
CA ILE A 74 11.87 5.69 -3.40
C ILE A 74 12.08 4.17 -3.37
N VAL A 75 11.03 3.44 -3.02
CA VAL A 75 11.04 2.00 -2.83
C VAL A 75 11.34 1.30 -4.16
N ARG A 76 10.76 1.74 -5.29
CA ARG A 76 11.03 1.15 -6.62
C ARG A 76 12.51 1.15 -7.04
N ARG A 77 13.33 2.07 -6.51
CA ARG A 77 14.78 2.14 -6.79
C ARG A 77 15.61 1.15 -5.97
N GLN A 78 15.02 0.49 -4.98
CA GLN A 78 15.73 -0.38 -4.04
C GLN A 78 15.69 -1.86 -4.45
N PHE A 79 14.96 -2.21 -5.50
CA PHE A 79 14.85 -3.58 -5.99
C PHE A 79 14.54 -3.63 -7.50
N THR A 80 14.84 -4.78 -8.09
CA THR A 80 14.41 -5.12 -9.44
C THR A 80 13.14 -5.97 -9.35
N LEU A 81 12.12 -5.62 -10.12
CA LEU A 81 10.95 -6.46 -10.35
C LEU A 81 10.93 -6.88 -11.81
N GLU A 82 10.41 -8.07 -12.07
CA GLU A 82 10.23 -8.60 -13.41
C GLU A 82 8.82 -9.20 -13.57
N GLY A 83 8.40 -9.32 -14.82
CA GLY A 83 7.13 -9.93 -15.21
C GLY A 83 5.92 -9.33 -14.46
N HIS A 84 5.04 -10.20 -14.00
CA HIS A 84 3.78 -9.82 -13.36
C HIS A 84 3.96 -8.88 -12.14
N ASN A 85 5.01 -9.06 -11.35
CA ASN A 85 5.24 -8.22 -10.17
C ASN A 85 5.59 -6.78 -10.58
N ALA A 86 6.35 -6.60 -11.65
CA ALA A 86 6.68 -5.28 -12.19
C ALA A 86 5.42 -4.59 -12.73
N GLU A 87 4.60 -5.30 -13.50
CA GLU A 87 3.34 -4.76 -14.04
C GLU A 87 2.38 -4.34 -12.93
N LEU A 88 2.19 -5.19 -11.92
CA LEU A 88 1.34 -4.89 -10.77
C LEU A 88 1.82 -3.64 -10.03
N TRP A 89 3.13 -3.55 -9.77
CA TRP A 89 3.70 -2.39 -9.10
C TRP A 89 3.56 -1.11 -9.92
N ASP A 90 3.88 -1.16 -11.21
CA ASP A 90 3.85 0.01 -12.09
C ASP A 90 2.41 0.50 -12.31
N GLU A 91 1.43 -0.40 -12.42
CA GLU A 91 0.02 -0.03 -12.49
C GLU A 91 -0.46 0.60 -11.18
N THR A 92 -0.10 0.02 -10.03
CA THR A 92 -0.40 0.62 -8.72
C THR A 92 0.24 1.99 -8.61
N ALA A 93 1.51 2.16 -8.96
CA ALA A 93 2.20 3.45 -8.92
C ALA A 93 1.55 4.51 -9.82
N ARG A 94 1.12 4.12 -11.03
CA ARG A 94 0.43 5.00 -11.97
C ARG A 94 -0.84 5.61 -11.38
N ARG A 95 -1.58 4.86 -10.56
CA ARG A 95 -2.78 5.38 -9.87
C ARG A 95 -2.49 6.53 -8.92
N PHE A 96 -1.25 6.63 -8.42
CA PHE A 96 -0.81 7.70 -7.50
C PHE A 96 -0.09 8.87 -8.18
N GLU A 97 0.14 8.84 -9.50
CA GLU A 97 0.91 9.89 -10.22
C GLU A 97 0.31 11.30 -10.08
N HIS A 98 -1.00 11.41 -9.90
CA HIS A 98 -1.69 12.68 -9.71
C HIS A 98 -1.85 13.10 -8.23
N VAL A 99 -1.34 12.30 -7.29
CA VAL A 99 -1.40 12.59 -5.87
C VAL A 99 -0.18 13.44 -5.49
N VAL A 100 -0.44 14.63 -4.94
CA VAL A 100 0.61 15.51 -4.42
C VAL A 100 1.36 14.79 -3.29
N PRO A 101 2.69 14.58 -3.41
CA PRO A 101 3.45 13.90 -2.39
C PRO A 101 3.51 14.71 -1.10
N LEU A 102 3.44 14.03 0.04
CA LEU A 102 3.55 14.63 1.37
C LEU A 102 4.91 14.26 1.97
N ASP A 103 5.55 15.20 2.68
CA ASP A 103 6.78 14.89 3.39
C ASP A 103 6.53 13.97 4.60
N LEU A 104 7.48 13.08 4.89
CA LEU A 104 7.45 12.21 6.06
C LEU A 104 7.59 13.00 7.37
N GLU A 105 8.20 14.18 7.34
CA GLU A 105 8.28 15.06 8.52
C GLU A 105 6.90 15.50 9.03
N LEU A 106 5.89 15.52 8.15
CA LEU A 106 4.51 15.85 8.51
C LEU A 106 3.76 14.69 9.16
N LEU A 107 4.35 13.48 9.23
CA LEU A 107 3.77 12.33 9.91
C LEU A 107 3.90 12.50 11.44
N PRO A 108 2.80 12.63 12.22
CA PRO A 108 2.89 12.84 13.67
C PRO A 108 3.62 11.71 14.40
N ALA A 109 4.38 12.03 15.46
CA ALA A 109 5.20 11.09 16.24
C ALA A 109 4.42 9.90 16.80
N ASP A 110 3.16 10.12 17.14
CA ASP A 110 2.21 9.19 17.73
C ASP A 110 1.21 8.60 16.70
N SER A 111 1.37 8.91 15.41
CA SER A 111 0.49 8.40 14.36
C SER A 111 0.65 6.89 14.16
N MET A 112 -0.48 6.18 14.09
CA MET A 112 -0.52 4.76 13.72
C MET A 112 0.11 4.47 12.34
N LEU A 113 0.11 5.47 11.44
CA LEU A 113 0.72 5.32 10.12
C LEU A 113 2.25 5.13 10.18
N ARG A 114 2.89 5.41 11.32
CA ARG A 114 4.32 5.12 11.52
C ARG A 114 4.65 3.63 11.46
N GLU A 115 3.69 2.75 11.73
CA GLU A 115 3.86 1.30 11.50
C GLU A 115 4.22 1.02 10.03
N PHE A 116 3.62 1.75 9.10
CA PHE A 116 3.77 1.51 7.66
C PHE A 116 4.86 2.38 7.02
N TYR A 117 4.96 3.65 7.44
CA TYR A 117 5.76 4.66 6.74
C TYR A 117 6.88 5.27 7.60
N GLY A 118 6.92 4.99 8.91
CA GLY A 118 7.82 5.65 9.85
C GLY A 118 9.27 5.20 9.81
N SER A 119 9.56 4.04 9.19
CA SER A 119 10.91 3.46 9.13
C SER A 119 11.62 3.71 7.79
N ALA A 120 11.00 4.46 6.87
CA ALA A 120 11.39 4.49 5.46
C ALA A 120 12.62 5.37 5.13
N VAL A 121 13.31 5.95 6.10
CA VAL A 121 14.55 6.71 5.83
C VAL A 121 15.57 6.46 6.95
N LYS A 122 16.51 5.55 6.68
CA LYS A 122 17.91 5.66 7.10
C LYS A 122 18.77 5.55 5.86
#